data_AF-A0A9W3C769-F1
#
_entry.id   AF-A0A9W3C769-F1
#
_cell.length_a   1.000
_cell.length_b   1.000
_cell.length_c   1.000
_cell.angle_alpha   90.00
_cell.angle_beta   90.00
_cell.angle_gamma   90.00
#
_symmetry.space_group_name_H-M   'P 1'
#
loop_
_entity.id
_entity.type
_entity.pdbx_description
1 polymer ?
#
loop_
_entity_poly.entity_id
_entity_poly.type
_entity_poly.pdbx_seq_one_letter_code
_entity_poly.pdbx_strand_id
1 'polypeptide(L)'
;MSNNENVDDVGAGAGAEDGGGTTRRKVNKWHASLRSVIERTFGVWKKKWRILDNLPRYDVKTQNRIVHATMVLHNFIRLHKIPDADFEDSDSSGQAQQRRRIEEEELSKLEEEEITMDGQ
;
A
#
# COMPACT_ATOMS: atom_id res chain seq x y z
N MET A 1 -49.07 -49.45 19.66
CA MET A 1 -48.08 -48.78 20.52
C MET A 1 -47.41 -47.72 19.67
N SER A 2 -47.85 -46.48 19.79
CA SER A 2 -47.12 -45.31 19.31
C SER A 2 -45.79 -45.20 20.05
N ASN A 3 -44.76 -44.72 19.34
CA ASN A 3 -43.59 -43.98 19.80
C ASN A 3 -42.88 -43.58 18.48
N ASN A 4 -43.12 -42.41 17.90
CA ASN A 4 -42.82 -41.03 18.33
C ASN A 4 -41.31 -40.71 18.36
N GLU A 5 -40.94 -39.78 17.46
CA GLU A 5 -39.86 -38.78 17.51
C GLU A 5 -38.41 -39.24 17.79
N ASN A 6 -37.49 -39.05 16.83
CA ASN A 6 -36.80 -37.76 16.76
C ASN A 6 -36.03 -37.59 15.44
N VAL A 7 -36.24 -36.45 14.78
CA VAL A 7 -35.51 -35.98 13.60
C VAL A 7 -34.53 -34.94 14.10
N ASP A 8 -33.29 -35.33 14.37
CA ASP A 8 -32.21 -34.38 14.66
C ASP A 8 -30.88 -35.03 14.25
N ASP A 9 -30.30 -34.56 13.14
CA ASP A 9 -28.90 -34.13 13.11
C ASP A 9 -28.62 -33.44 11.78
N VAL A 10 -28.99 -32.15 11.70
CA VAL A 10 -28.48 -31.24 10.67
C VAL A 10 -27.08 -30.80 11.10
N GLY A 11 -26.13 -31.72 10.95
CA GLY A 11 -24.70 -31.46 11.07
C GLY A 11 -24.09 -31.07 9.72
N ALA A 12 -24.68 -30.10 9.01
CA ALA A 12 -24.05 -29.51 7.84
C ALA A 12 -22.88 -28.63 8.32
N GLY A 13 -21.69 -29.24 8.38
CA GLY A 13 -20.44 -28.59 8.76
C GLY A 13 -20.26 -27.25 8.03
N ALA A 14 -20.41 -26.18 8.79
CA ALA A 14 -20.15 -24.83 8.35
C ALA A 14 -18.66 -24.70 8.02
N GLY A 15 -18.40 -24.60 6.71
CA GLY A 15 -17.38 -23.76 6.11
C GLY A 15 -16.04 -23.69 6.83
N ALA A 16 -15.13 -24.52 6.35
CA ALA A 16 -13.69 -24.40 6.55
C ALA A 16 -13.19 -22.95 6.38
N GLU A 17 -12.64 -22.41 7.47
CA GLU A 17 -11.37 -21.70 7.56
C GLU A 17 -11.01 -20.73 6.40
N ASP A 18 -11.33 -19.44 6.58
CA ASP A 18 -10.83 -18.30 5.78
C ASP A 18 -9.31 -17.99 5.98
N GLY A 19 -8.50 -19.01 6.30
CA GLY A 19 -7.05 -18.84 6.47
C GLY A 19 -6.33 -18.37 5.19
N GLY A 20 -6.86 -18.75 4.02
CA GLY A 20 -6.31 -18.39 2.72
C GLY A 20 -6.63 -16.95 2.26
N GLY A 21 -7.84 -16.46 2.53
CA GLY A 21 -8.28 -15.11 2.14
C GLY A 21 -7.57 -14.02 2.93
N THR A 22 -7.41 -14.24 4.24
CA THR A 22 -6.70 -13.31 5.13
C THR A 22 -5.20 -13.21 4.81
N THR A 23 -4.53 -14.33 4.48
CA THR A 23 -3.10 -14.33 4.12
C THR A 23 -2.85 -13.61 2.79
N ARG A 24 -3.67 -13.88 1.77
CA ARG A 24 -3.58 -13.21 0.47
C ARG A 24 -3.81 -11.69 0.59
N ARG A 25 -4.80 -11.27 1.38
CA ARG A 25 -5.07 -9.84 1.63
C ARG A 25 -3.86 -9.14 2.27
N LYS A 26 -3.23 -9.76 3.27
CA LYS A 26 -2.03 -9.23 3.92
C LYS A 26 -0.90 -9.03 2.92
N VAL A 27 -0.55 -10.07 2.14
CA VAL A 27 0.52 -9.98 1.13
C VAL A 27 0.24 -8.89 0.10
N ASN A 28 -1.00 -8.78 -0.38
CA ASN A 28 -1.39 -7.73 -1.32
C ASN A 28 -1.26 -6.33 -0.70
N LYS A 29 -1.66 -6.14 0.57
CA LYS A 29 -1.52 -4.85 1.27
C LYS A 29 -0.05 -4.47 1.45
N TRP A 30 0.81 -5.41 1.87
CA TRP A 30 2.25 -5.18 1.97
C TRP A 30 2.89 -4.86 0.61
N HIS A 31 2.56 -5.63 -0.41
CA HIS A 31 3.05 -5.42 -1.77
C HIS A 31 2.63 -4.05 -2.33
N ALA A 32 1.35 -3.69 -2.19
CA ALA A 32 0.83 -2.40 -2.63
C ALA A 32 1.47 -1.23 -1.86
N SER A 33 1.64 -1.38 -0.55
CA SER A 33 2.31 -0.37 0.30
C SER A 33 3.76 -0.16 -0.13
N LEU A 34 4.53 -1.24 -0.27
CA LEU A 34 5.92 -1.19 -0.72
C LEU A 34 6.03 -0.57 -2.12
N ARG A 35 5.18 -1.01 -3.06
CA ARG A 35 5.14 -0.46 -4.43
C ARG A 35 4.86 1.04 -4.41
N SER A 36 3.90 1.50 -3.61
CA SER A 36 3.56 2.92 -3.48
C SER A 36 4.73 3.76 -2.95
N VAL A 37 5.50 3.23 -1.99
CA VAL A 37 6.70 3.91 -1.48
C VAL A 37 7.76 4.01 -2.57
N ILE A 38 8.01 2.92 -3.31
CA ILE A 38 8.98 2.88 -4.40
C ILE A 38 8.58 3.88 -5.49
N GLU A 39 7.35 3.79 -6.01
CA GLU A 39 6.87 4.66 -7.09
C GLU A 39 6.95 6.14 -6.74
N ARG A 40 6.53 6.53 -5.52
CA ARG A 40 6.65 7.92 -5.06
C ARG A 40 8.10 8.38 -4.97
N THR A 41 8.98 7.53 -4.42
CA THR A 41 10.41 7.84 -4.29
C THR A 41 11.06 8.07 -5.66
N PHE A 42 10.79 7.18 -6.63
CA PHE A 42 11.27 7.34 -8.00
C PHE A 42 10.63 8.54 -8.72
N GLY A 43 9.37 8.87 -8.41
CA GLY A 43 8.69 10.06 -8.93
C GLY A 43 9.39 11.36 -8.52
N VAL A 44 9.69 11.52 -7.23
CA VAL A 44 10.42 12.70 -6.73
C VAL A 44 11.84 12.75 -7.28
N TRP A 45 12.53 11.61 -7.28
CA TRP A 45 13.88 11.52 -7.82
C TRP A 45 13.94 11.97 -9.29
N LYS A 46 13.01 11.51 -10.14
CA LYS A 46 12.94 11.93 -11.54
C LYS A 46 12.55 13.40 -11.70
N LYS A 47 11.58 13.91 -10.92
CA LYS A 47 11.17 15.33 -10.95
C LYS A 47 12.34 16.26 -10.61
N LYS A 48 13.12 15.89 -9.60
CA LYS A 48 14.25 16.68 -9.09
C LYS A 48 15.44 16.71 -10.04
N TRP A 49 15.84 15.56 -10.59
CA TRP A 49 17.04 15.44 -11.40
C TRP A 49 16.70 15.48 -12.89
N ARG A 50 16.54 16.69 -13.45
CA ARG A 50 16.23 16.91 -14.88
C ARG A 50 17.19 16.23 -15.85
N ILE A 51 18.43 15.96 -15.43
CA ILE A 51 19.41 15.20 -16.22
C ILE A 51 18.92 13.77 -16.54
N LEU A 52 18.04 13.21 -15.71
CA LEU A 52 17.46 11.88 -15.92
C LEU A 52 16.32 11.87 -16.94
N ASP A 53 15.69 13.01 -17.19
CA ASP A 53 14.56 13.16 -18.12
C ASP A 53 15.02 13.12 -19.57
N ASN A 54 16.16 13.74 -19.85
CA ASN A 54 16.81 13.72 -21.15
C ASN A 54 18.27 13.34 -20.98
N LEU A 55 18.50 12.06 -20.64
CA LEU A 55 19.84 11.51 -20.50
C LEU A 55 20.60 11.78 -21.81
N PRO A 56 21.67 12.60 -21.80
CA PRO A 56 22.39 12.90 -23.02
C PRO A 56 22.91 11.61 -23.66
N ARG A 57 23.29 11.67 -24.95
CA ARG A 57 23.87 10.54 -25.70
C ARG A 57 25.29 10.21 -25.22
N TYR A 58 25.42 9.95 -23.92
CA TYR A 58 26.58 9.37 -23.29
C TYR A 58 26.59 7.86 -23.51
N ASP A 59 27.76 7.26 -23.36
CA ASP A 59 27.86 5.81 -23.29
C ASP A 59 27.12 5.26 -22.07
N VAL A 60 26.72 3.99 -22.15
CA VAL A 60 25.95 3.30 -21.09
C VAL A 60 26.66 3.35 -19.74
N LYS A 61 28.00 3.33 -19.70
CA LYS A 61 28.74 3.38 -18.42
C LYS A 61 28.60 4.76 -17.78
N THR A 62 28.67 5.82 -18.56
CA THR A 62 28.46 7.19 -18.09
C THR A 62 27.01 7.42 -17.64
N GLN A 63 26.03 6.92 -18.39
CA GLN A 63 24.62 6.94 -17.98
C GLN A 63 24.40 6.24 -16.63
N ASN A 64 24.99 5.06 -16.44
CA ASN A 64 24.95 4.35 -15.16
C ASN A 64 25.59 5.17 -14.03
N ARG A 65 26.74 5.80 -14.25
CA ARG A 65 27.39 6.64 -13.23
C ARG A 65 26.51 7.81 -12.81
N ILE A 66 25.81 8.46 -13.76
CA ILE A 66 24.87 9.55 -13.47
C ILE A 66 23.70 9.04 -12.59
N VAL A 67 23.14 7.88 -12.94
CA VAL A 67 22.07 7.25 -12.15
C VAL A 67 22.54 6.96 -10.73
N HIS A 68 23.71 6.33 -10.55
CA HIS A 68 24.23 6.03 -9.22
C HIS A 68 24.55 7.29 -8.41
N ALA A 69 25.19 8.28 -9.03
CA ALA A 69 25.54 9.54 -8.36
C ALA A 69 24.28 10.29 -7.87
N THR A 70 23.26 10.40 -8.72
CA THR A 70 22.00 11.06 -8.35
C THR A 70 21.20 10.26 -7.32
N MET A 71 21.29 8.92 -7.32
CA MET A 71 20.72 8.07 -6.26
C MET A 71 21.41 8.26 -4.91
N VAL A 72 22.74 8.26 -4.89
CA VAL A 72 23.51 8.49 -3.66
C VAL A 72 23.21 9.87 -3.09
N LEU A 73 23.18 10.90 -3.95
CA LEU A 73 22.87 12.26 -3.53
C LEU A 73 21.43 12.40 -3.01
N HIS A 74 20.47 11.75 -3.68
CA HIS A 74 19.09 11.70 -3.21
C HIS A 74 18.99 11.06 -1.81
N ASN A 75 19.64 9.92 -1.62
CA ASN A 75 19.65 9.22 -0.34
C ASN A 75 20.32 10.07 0.75
N PHE A 76 21.40 10.76 0.42
CA PHE A 76 22.09 11.66 1.35
C PHE A 76 21.18 12.80 1.82
N ILE A 77 20.51 13.50 0.90
CA ILE A 77 19.58 14.59 1.23
C ILE A 77 18.45 14.09 2.13
N ARG A 78 17.87 12.92 1.81
CA ARG A 78 16.81 12.30 2.63
C ARG A 78 17.29 11.88 4.01
N LEU A 79 18.46 11.26 4.11
CA LEU A 79 19.03 10.79 5.37
C LEU A 79 19.30 11.96 6.33
N HIS A 80 19.81 13.06 5.81
CA HIS A 80 20.16 14.24 6.60
C HIS A 80 18.98 15.22 6.79
N LYS A 81 17.78 14.89 6.29
CA LYS A 81 16.58 15.74 6.36
C LYS A 81 16.85 17.18 5.92
N ILE A 82 17.66 17.34 4.88
CA ILE A 82 17.97 18.66 4.35
C ILE A 82 16.67 19.21 3.72
N PRO A 83 16.23 20.43 4.09
CA PRO A 83 15.02 21.03 3.54
C PRO A 83 15.07 21.10 2.02
N ASP A 84 13.97 20.70 1.40
CA ASP A 84 13.92 20.51 -0.04
C ASP A 84 12.47 20.50 -0.51
N ALA A 85 12.10 21.50 -1.31
CA ALA A 85 10.73 21.71 -1.75
C ALA A 85 10.14 20.50 -2.51
N ASP A 86 10.97 19.76 -3.27
CA ASP A 86 10.50 18.59 -4.01
C ASP A 86 10.16 17.43 -3.07
N PHE A 87 10.90 17.30 -1.95
CA PHE A 87 10.62 16.30 -0.93
C PHE A 87 9.43 16.68 -0.05
N GLU A 88 9.31 17.95 0.34
CA GLU A 88 8.22 18.45 1.18
C GLU A 88 6.84 18.33 0.50
N ASP A 89 6.76 18.65 -0.79
CA ASP A 89 5.56 18.48 -1.62
C ASP A 89 5.13 17.00 -1.70
N SER A 90 6.10 16.09 -1.89
CA SER A 90 5.83 14.66 -1.97
C SER A 90 5.45 14.03 -0.63
N ASP A 91 6.05 14.47 0.47
CA ASP A 91 5.75 13.95 1.79
C ASP A 91 4.36 14.42 2.25
N SER A 92 3.99 15.67 1.92
CA SER A 92 2.67 16.24 2.21
C SER A 92 1.56 15.54 1.41
N SER A 93 1.76 15.35 0.11
CA SER A 93 0.81 14.62 -0.76
C SER A 93 0.69 13.14 -0.35
N GLY A 94 1.81 12.51 0.03
CA GLY A 94 1.83 11.17 0.58
C GLY A 94 1.02 11.01 1.87
N GLN A 95 1.17 11.96 2.80
CA GLN A 95 0.40 11.99 4.04
C GLN A 95 -1.09 12.22 3.78
N ALA A 96 -1.45 13.13 2.88
CA ALA A 96 -2.85 13.38 2.52
C ALA A 96 -3.51 12.14 1.89
N GLN A 97 -2.77 11.40 1.05
CA GLN A 97 -3.27 10.16 0.45
C GLN A 97 -3.40 9.03 1.49
N GLN A 98 -2.49 8.95 2.46
CA GLN A 98 -2.58 7.99 3.55
C GLN A 98 -3.77 8.31 4.48
N ARG A 99 -4.00 9.58 4.80
CA ARG A 99 -5.16 10.02 5.61
C ARG A 99 -6.48 9.63 4.96
N ARG A 100 -6.66 9.95 3.67
CA ARG A 100 -7.85 9.55 2.91
C ARG A 100 -8.09 8.04 2.91
N ARG A 101 -7.02 7.24 2.76
CA ARG A 101 -7.13 5.77 2.84
C ARG A 101 -7.56 5.28 4.21
N ILE A 102 -7.08 5.91 5.28
CA ILE A 102 -7.47 5.57 6.65
C ILE A 102 -8.94 5.94 6.86
N GLU A 103 -9.35 7.13 6.44
CA GLU A 103 -10.73 7.61 6.52
C GLU A 103 -11.68 6.66 5.77
N GLU A 104 -11.36 6.27 4.53
CA GLU A 104 -12.13 5.29 3.75
C GLU A 104 -12.22 3.91 4.46
N GLU A 105 -11.13 3.43 5.07
CA GLU A 105 -11.10 2.14 5.79
C GLU A 105 -11.84 2.21 7.15
N GLU A 106 -11.94 3.38 7.77
CA GLU A 106 -12.75 3.59 8.97
C GLU A 106 -14.24 3.71 8.63
N LEU A 107 -14.60 4.46 7.57
CA LEU A 107 -15.97 4.55 7.07
C LEU A 107 -16.51 3.17 6.68
N SER A 108 -15.73 2.35 5.98
CA SER A 108 -16.19 1.00 5.59
C SER A 108 -16.46 0.09 6.80
N LYS A 109 -15.67 0.23 7.88
CA LYS A 109 -15.88 -0.56 9.11
C LYS A 109 -17.11 -0.11 9.88
N LEU A 110 -17.39 1.19 9.91
CA LEU A 110 -18.59 1.75 10.54
C LEU A 110 -19.86 1.32 9.79
N GLU A 111 -19.84 1.34 8.46
CA GLU A 111 -20.96 0.83 7.64
C GLU A 111 -21.19 -0.67 7.87
N GLU A 112 -20.12 -1.48 7.98
CA GLU A 112 -20.23 -2.91 8.31
C GLU A 112 -20.82 -3.15 9.72
N GLU A 113 -20.45 -2.32 10.71
CA GLU A 113 -20.98 -2.38 12.09
C GLU A 113 -22.45 -1.90 12.18
N GLU A 114 -22.84 -0.88 11.42
CA GLU A 114 -24.22 -0.38 11.35
C GLU A 114 -25.16 -1.43 10.74
N ILE A 115 -24.73 -2.10 9.66
CA ILE A 115 -25.48 -3.18 9.01
C ILE A 115 -25.64 -4.41 9.92
N THR A 116 -24.73 -4.65 10.86
CA THR A 116 -24.82 -5.79 11.79
C THR A 116 -25.68 -5.54 13.03
N MET A 117 -26.00 -4.29 13.38
CA MET A 117 -26.81 -3.96 14.56
C MET A 117 -28.33 -3.86 14.29
N ASP A 118 -28.76 -3.60 13.05
CA ASP A 118 -30.19 -3.55 12.67
C ASP A 118 -30.84 -4.94 12.45
N GLY A 119 -30.10 -6.02 12.71
CA GLY A 119 -30.54 -7.41 12.54
C GLY A 119 -31.01 -8.15 13.81
N GLN A 120 -31.20 -7.46 14.95
CA GLN A 120 -31.72 -8.05 16.21
C GLN A 120 -33.07 -7.49 16.64
#